data_AF-A0A6V8ETS5-F1
#
_entry.id   AF-A0A6V8ETS5-F1
#
_cell.length_a   1.000
_cell.length_b   1.000
_cell.length_c   1.000
_cell.angle_alpha   90.00
_cell.angle_beta   90.00
_cell.angle_gamma   90.00
#
_symmetry.space_group_name_H-M   'P 1'
#
loop_
_entity.id
_entity.type
_entity.pdbx_description
1 polymer ?
#
loop_
_entity_poly.entity_id
_entity_poly.type
_entity_poly.pdbx_seq_one_letter_code
_entity_poly.pdbx_strand_id
1 'polypeptide(L)'
;PEDHFVLMTIRSHDQYNTTIYGLHDRYRGVHGNRRVLFMNALDMTEYGLKTRDIVDITSHFQGTRRHSKQWIVVPYEIPRRNLAAYFPEANELVPLESTADISNTPTSKWIEVTLNNPVDSSEEE
;
A
#
# COMPACT_ATOMS: atom_id res chain seq x y z
N PRO A 1 -4.36 15.36 5.08
CA PRO A 1 -3.90 16.39 4.10
C PRO A 1 -4.39 16.02 2.70
N GLU A 2 -4.43 16.96 1.74
CA GLU A 2 -5.03 16.73 0.41
C GLU A 2 -4.36 15.62 -0.42
N ASP A 3 -3.17 15.15 -0.04
CA ASP A 3 -2.39 14.10 -0.74
C ASP A 3 -2.28 12.79 0.04
N HIS A 4 -3.00 12.65 1.15
CA HIS A 4 -2.93 11.46 1.99
C HIS A 4 -3.97 10.42 1.59
N PHE A 5 -3.58 9.15 1.73
CA PHE A 5 -4.41 7.97 1.54
C PHE A 5 -4.44 7.14 2.81
N VAL A 6 -5.49 6.34 2.95
CA VAL A 6 -5.56 5.29 3.97
C VAL A 6 -5.21 3.95 3.33
N LEU A 7 -4.11 3.35 3.76
CA LEU A 7 -3.65 2.03 3.32
C LEU A 7 -4.15 0.94 4.28
N MET A 8 -4.72 -0.11 3.69
CA MET A 8 -5.06 -1.35 4.38
C MET A 8 -4.25 -2.53 3.83
N THR A 9 -3.75 -3.38 4.72
CA THR A 9 -3.07 -4.62 4.30
C THR A 9 -4.06 -5.77 4.14
N ILE A 10 -3.89 -6.64 3.15
CA ILE A 10 -4.79 -7.76 2.85
C ILE A 10 -4.01 -9.04 2.54
N ARG A 11 -4.62 -10.20 2.78
CA ARG A 11 -4.06 -11.49 2.37
C ARG A 11 -4.55 -11.85 0.97
N SER A 12 -3.70 -12.52 0.21
CA SER A 12 -4.09 -13.08 -1.09
C SER A 12 -4.91 -14.36 -0.94
N HIS A 13 -5.51 -14.83 -2.03
CA HIS A 13 -6.19 -16.12 -2.12
C HIS A 13 -5.37 -17.31 -1.55
N ASP A 14 -4.15 -17.55 -2.06
CA ASP A 14 -3.31 -18.69 -1.69
C ASP A 14 -2.32 -18.35 -0.57
N GLN A 15 -2.83 -17.86 0.55
CA GLN A 15 -2.03 -17.46 1.70
C GLN A 15 -2.72 -17.79 3.02
N TYR A 16 -1.96 -18.33 3.96
CA TYR A 16 -2.38 -18.47 5.36
C TYR A 16 -1.38 -17.73 6.25
N ASN A 17 -1.86 -16.68 6.92
CA ASN A 17 -1.02 -15.78 7.72
C ASN A 17 0.19 -15.30 6.92
N THR A 18 1.42 -15.53 7.39
CA THR A 18 2.66 -15.13 6.70
C THR A 18 3.13 -16.17 5.67
N THR A 19 2.51 -17.35 5.64
CA THR A 19 2.87 -18.42 4.70
C THR A 19 2.15 -18.22 3.37
N ILE A 20 2.93 -18.03 2.31
CA ILE A 20 2.45 -17.88 0.94
C ILE A 20 2.56 -19.23 0.24
N TYR A 21 1.44 -19.79 -0.23
CA TYR A 21 1.41 -21.07 -0.95
C TYR A 21 1.47 -20.88 -2.46
N GLY A 22 1.07 -19.71 -2.96
CA GLY A 22 1.08 -19.39 -4.39
C GLY A 22 1.20 -17.89 -4.65
N LEU A 23 1.76 -17.55 -5.81
CA LEU A 23 1.89 -16.17 -6.30
C LEU A 23 0.74 -15.78 -7.24
N HIS A 24 -0.35 -16.54 -7.23
CA HIS A 24 -1.51 -16.32 -8.09
C HIS A 24 -2.73 -15.96 -7.24
N ASP A 25 -2.99 -14.67 -7.06
CA ASP A 25 -4.25 -14.24 -6.46
C ASP A 25 -5.36 -14.28 -7.52
N ARG A 26 -6.09 -15.40 -7.54
CA ARG A 26 -7.19 -15.64 -8.46
C ARG A 26 -8.30 -14.60 -8.35
N TYR A 27 -8.56 -14.08 -7.15
CA TYR A 27 -9.64 -13.13 -6.92
C TYR A 27 -9.31 -11.73 -7.44
N ARG A 28 -8.02 -11.40 -7.54
CA ARG A 28 -7.55 -10.07 -7.94
C ARG A 28 -6.83 -10.04 -9.29
N GLY A 29 -6.71 -11.19 -9.95
CA GLY A 29 -6.00 -11.31 -11.23
C GLY A 29 -4.51 -10.96 -11.13
N VAL A 30 -3.90 -11.10 -9.95
CA VAL A 30 -2.48 -10.81 -9.73
C VAL A 30 -1.66 -12.09 -9.87
N HIS A 31 -0.58 -12.02 -10.65
CA HIS A 31 0.28 -13.16 -10.96
C HIS A 31 1.76 -12.79 -10.81
N GLY A 32 2.53 -13.67 -10.15
CA GLY A 32 4.00 -13.64 -10.13
C GLY A 32 4.64 -12.58 -9.24
N ASN A 33 4.00 -11.42 -9.04
CA ASN A 33 4.49 -10.36 -8.15
C ASN A 33 3.43 -9.98 -7.11
N ARG A 34 3.87 -9.73 -5.87
CA ARG A 34 3.02 -9.34 -4.73
C ARG A 34 3.29 -7.93 -4.23
N ARG A 35 4.28 -7.22 -4.77
CA ARG A 35 4.52 -5.81 -4.46
C ARG A 35 3.60 -4.93 -5.29
N VAL A 36 2.31 -5.07 -5.01
CA VAL A 36 1.21 -4.46 -5.75
C VAL A 36 0.44 -3.52 -4.83
N LEU A 37 0.14 -2.32 -5.33
CA LEU A 37 -0.70 -1.33 -4.69
C LEU A 37 -2.01 -1.22 -5.47
N PHE A 38 -3.10 -1.65 -4.86
CA PHE A 38 -4.44 -1.47 -5.39
C PHE A 38 -4.90 -0.05 -5.14
N MET A 39 -5.35 0.63 -6.19
CA MET A 39 -5.76 2.03 -6.16
C MET A 39 -7.05 2.24 -6.95
N ASN A 40 -7.91 3.17 -6.52
CA ASN A 40 -9.07 3.56 -7.31
C ASN A 40 -8.62 4.21 -8.64
N ALA A 41 -9.26 3.85 -9.76
CA ALA A 41 -8.88 4.36 -11.09
C ALA A 41 -9.00 5.89 -11.25
N LEU A 42 -9.96 6.52 -10.56
CA LEU A 42 -10.10 7.98 -10.56
C LEU A 42 -8.97 8.64 -9.78
N ASP A 43 -8.61 8.09 -8.61
CA ASP A 43 -7.47 8.61 -7.87
C ASP A 43 -6.17 8.43 -8.67
N MET A 44 -5.97 7.30 -9.34
CA MET A 44 -4.83 7.11 -10.24
C MET A 44 -4.78 8.21 -11.32
N THR A 45 -5.92 8.52 -11.93
CA THR A 45 -6.02 9.57 -12.96
C THR A 45 -5.68 10.94 -12.39
N GLU A 46 -6.22 11.28 -11.21
CA GLU A 46 -5.92 12.55 -10.52
C GLU A 46 -4.44 12.65 -10.11
N TYR A 47 -3.82 11.53 -9.73
CA TYR A 47 -2.40 11.45 -9.39
C TYR A 47 -1.47 11.32 -10.60
N GLY A 48 -2.00 11.28 -11.83
CA GLY A 48 -1.22 11.12 -13.05
C GLY A 48 -0.59 9.74 -13.24
N LEU A 49 -1.09 8.72 -12.56
CA LEU A 49 -0.60 7.34 -12.58
C LEU A 49 -1.30 6.49 -13.64
N LYS A 50 -0.52 5.66 -14.33
CA LYS A 50 -1.02 4.61 -15.23
C LYS A 50 -0.94 3.25 -14.57
N THR A 51 -1.68 2.30 -15.12
CA THR A 51 -1.62 0.90 -14.69
C THR A 51 -0.21 0.37 -14.89
N ARG A 52 0.33 -0.29 -13.85
CA ARG A 52 1.70 -0.79 -13.75
C ARG A 52 2.81 0.24 -13.56
N ASP A 53 2.47 1.51 -13.34
CA ASP A 53 3.46 2.46 -12.87
C ASP A 53 3.99 2.03 -11.51
N ILE A 54 5.23 2.43 -11.24
CA ILE A 54 5.94 2.11 -10.01
C ILE A 54 5.89 3.33 -9.12
N VAL A 55 5.50 3.17 -7.86
CA VAL A 55 5.48 4.23 -6.84
C VAL A 55 6.22 3.81 -5.57
N ASP A 56 6.70 4.80 -4.84
CA ASP A 56 7.17 4.62 -3.47
C ASP A 56 6.08 5.08 -2.50
N ILE A 57 5.93 4.38 -1.38
CA ILE A 57 4.93 4.65 -0.35
C ILE A 57 5.64 5.17 0.89
N THR A 58 5.15 6.26 1.46
CA THR A 58 5.60 6.79 2.75
C THR A 58 4.46 6.74 3.76
N SER A 59 4.62 6.01 4.85
CA SER A 59 3.71 6.04 6.00
C SER A 59 4.06 7.18 6.95
N HIS A 60 3.04 7.80 7.54
CA HIS A 60 3.15 8.90 8.49
C HIS A 60 2.45 8.55 9.79
N PHE A 61 3.14 8.67 10.93
CA PHE A 61 2.54 8.50 12.25
C PHE A 61 3.29 9.31 13.31
N GLN A 62 2.64 10.27 13.95
CA GLN A 62 3.19 11.08 15.05
C GLN A 62 4.61 11.63 14.78
N GLY A 63 4.84 12.17 13.58
CA GLY A 63 6.14 12.71 13.15
C GLY A 63 7.15 11.66 12.68
N THR A 64 6.87 10.36 12.86
CA THR A 64 7.66 9.26 12.30
C THR A 64 7.24 8.98 10.87
N ARG A 65 8.24 8.78 9.99
CA ARG A 65 8.03 8.37 8.60
C ARG A 65 8.65 7.00 8.33
N ARG A 66 7.95 6.15 7.58
CA ARG A 66 8.46 4.85 7.10
C ARG A 66 8.31 4.80 5.60
N HIS A 67 9.35 4.34 4.90
CA HIS A 67 9.39 4.35 3.45
C HIS A 67 9.45 2.92 2.90
N SER A 68 8.67 2.64 1.86
CA SER A 68 8.65 1.37 1.14
C SER A 68 8.64 1.64 -0.35
N LYS A 69 9.63 1.11 -1.07
CA LYS A 69 9.86 1.49 -2.48
C LYS A 69 9.17 0.57 -3.48
N GLN A 70 9.17 0.91 -4.75
CA GLN A 70 8.91 0.00 -5.88
C GLN A 70 7.59 -0.81 -5.84
N TRP A 71 6.46 -0.16 -5.63
CA TRP A 71 5.13 -0.76 -5.68
C TRP A 71 4.48 -0.58 -7.05
N ILE A 72 3.98 -1.67 -7.64
CA ILE A 72 3.27 -1.63 -8.92
C ILE A 72 1.81 -1.24 -8.67
N VAL A 73 1.37 -0.12 -9.23
CA VAL A 73 -0.01 0.35 -9.07
C VAL A 73 -0.95 -0.39 -10.00
N VAL A 74 -2.05 -0.90 -9.46
CA VAL A 74 -3.08 -1.64 -10.19
C VAL A 74 -4.45 -1.05 -9.88
N PRO A 75 -5.26 -0.72 -10.91
CA PRO A 75 -6.62 -0.23 -10.68
C PRO A 75 -7.47 -1.31 -10.02
N TYR A 76 -8.24 -0.92 -9.01
CA TYR A 76 -9.14 -1.82 -8.31
C TYR A 76 -10.40 -1.08 -7.84
N GLU A 77 -11.48 -1.83 -7.65
CA GLU A 77 -12.72 -1.33 -7.08
C GLU A 77 -12.58 -1.18 -5.55
N ILE A 78 -11.81 -0.17 -5.14
CA ILE A 78 -11.74 0.31 -3.76
C ILE A 78 -12.31 1.72 -3.68
N PRO A 79 -12.87 2.14 -2.53
CA PRO A 79 -13.31 3.51 -2.35
C PRO A 79 -12.18 4.51 -2.61
N ARG A 80 -12.54 5.70 -3.10
CA ARG A 80 -11.58 6.79 -3.31
C ARG A 80 -10.82 7.11 -2.02
N ARG A 81 -9.57 7.57 -2.16
CA ARG A 81 -8.62 7.90 -1.07
C ARG A 81 -8.23 6.73 -0.17
N ASN A 82 -8.55 5.50 -0.58
CA ASN A 82 -8.09 4.29 0.07
C ASN A 82 -7.14 3.52 -0.85
N LEU A 83 -6.25 2.75 -0.25
CA LEU A 83 -5.28 1.90 -0.93
C LEU A 83 -5.28 0.52 -0.28
N ALA A 84 -4.94 -0.51 -1.05
CA ALA A 84 -4.68 -1.83 -0.47
C ALA A 84 -3.37 -2.42 -0.97
N ALA A 85 -2.66 -3.11 -0.07
CA ALA A 85 -1.42 -3.81 -0.40
C ALA A 85 -1.41 -5.19 0.26
N TYR A 86 -0.62 -6.11 -0.27
CA TYR A 86 -0.53 -7.44 0.31
C TYR A 86 0.26 -7.44 1.63
N PHE A 87 -0.24 -8.23 2.57
CA PHE A 87 0.50 -8.69 3.74
C PHE A 87 1.32 -9.93 3.34
N PRO A 88 2.57 -10.09 3.80
CA PRO A 88 3.32 -9.21 4.70
C PRO A 88 4.12 -8.09 4.01
N GLU A 89 4.01 -7.94 2.69
CA GLU A 89 4.85 -7.01 1.90
C GLU A 89 4.80 -5.56 2.41
N ALA A 90 3.65 -5.12 2.92
CA ALA A 90 3.46 -3.77 3.45
C ALA A 90 3.75 -3.64 4.97
N ASN A 91 4.27 -4.66 5.65
CA ASN A 91 4.53 -4.61 7.10
C ASN A 91 5.48 -3.49 7.51
N GLU A 92 6.47 -3.17 6.66
CA GLU A 92 7.43 -2.09 6.92
C GLU A 92 6.79 -0.69 6.99
N LEU A 93 5.55 -0.56 6.49
CA LEU A 93 4.77 0.68 6.57
C LEU A 93 3.93 0.75 7.84
N VAL A 94 3.75 -0.34 8.60
CA VAL A 94 2.87 -0.34 9.78
C VAL A 94 3.57 0.37 10.95
N PRO A 95 3.02 1.48 11.49
CA PRO A 95 3.50 2.06 12.73
C PRO A 95 3.12 1.16 13.91
N LEU A 96 4.11 0.62 14.62
CA LEU A 96 3.89 -0.31 15.74
C LEU A 96 3.27 0.40 16.96
N GLU A 97 3.48 1.70 17.06
CA GLU A 97 2.94 2.59 18.09
C GLU A 97 1.49 3.01 17.78
N SER A 98 1.00 2.76 16.56
CA SER A 98 -0.41 2.98 16.23
C SER A 98 -1.20 1.73 16.56
N THR A 99 -1.88 1.76 17.69
CA THR A 99 -2.64 0.61 18.20
C THR A 99 -4.08 0.99 18.53
N ALA A 100 -4.96 0.00 18.53
CA ALA A 100 -6.33 0.18 19.01
C ALA A 100 -6.35 0.40 20.52
N ASP A 101 -7.15 1.37 20.99
CA ASP A 101 -7.18 1.86 22.38
C ASP A 101 -7.34 0.75 23.43
N ILE A 102 -8.11 -0.30 23.12
CA ILE A 102 -8.47 -1.34 24.08
C ILE A 102 -7.55 -2.57 23.99
N SER A 103 -7.24 -3.04 22.78
CA SER A 103 -6.54 -4.32 22.57
C SER A 103 -5.04 -4.17 22.36
N ASN A 104 -4.54 -2.94 22.21
CA ASN A 104 -3.16 -2.64 21.81
C ASN A 104 -2.73 -3.35 20.51
N THR A 105 -3.69 -3.71 19.63
CA THR A 105 -3.41 -4.34 18.35
C THR A 105 -3.02 -3.29 17.31
N PRO A 106 -1.94 -3.49 16.52
CA PRO A 106 -1.54 -2.54 15.49
C PRO A 106 -2.63 -2.25 14.45
N THR A 107 -2.74 -1.00 14.04
CA THR A 107 -3.74 -0.49 13.07
C THR A 107 -3.37 -0.81 11.62
N SER A 108 -3.07 -2.08 11.31
CA SER A 108 -2.67 -2.58 9.97
C SER A 108 -3.73 -2.41 8.84
N LYS A 109 -4.92 -1.92 9.20
CA LYS A 109 -6.03 -1.59 8.29
C LYS A 109 -6.25 -0.07 8.13
N TRP A 110 -5.49 0.75 8.86
CA TRP A 110 -5.57 2.19 8.85
C TRP A 110 -4.17 2.77 8.96
N ILE A 111 -3.44 2.77 7.85
CA ILE A 111 -2.09 3.34 7.77
C ILE A 111 -2.18 4.61 6.92
N GLU A 112 -1.86 5.76 7.48
CA GLU A 112 -1.86 7.02 6.75
C GLU A 112 -0.60 7.10 5.88
N VAL A 113 -0.76 7.23 4.56
CA VAL A 113 0.35 7.19 3.61
C VAL A 113 0.27 8.30 2.56
N THR A 114 1.43 8.64 1.98
CA THR A 114 1.56 9.40 0.72
C THR A 114 2.28 8.57 -0.33
N LEU A 115 2.06 8.89 -1.60
CA LEU A 115 2.71 8.25 -2.74
C LEU A 115 3.66 9.23 -3.42
N ASN A 116 4.86 8.75 -3.76
CA ASN A 116 5.84 9.50 -4.54
C ASN A 116 6.19 8.71 -5.81
N ASN A 117 6.31 9.39 -6.94
CA ASN A 117 6.85 8.76 -8.14
C ASN A 117 8.37 8.59 -7.99
N PRO A 118 8.95 7.44 -8.37
CA PRO A 118 10.39 7.22 -8.29
C PRO A 118 11.17 8.19 -9.18
N VAL A 119 10.54 8.77 -10.21
CA VAL A 119 11.15 9.78 -11.10
C VAL A 119 11.41 11.11 -10.37
N ASP A 120 10.68 11.43 -9.29
CA ASP A 120 10.93 12.65 -8.50
C ASP A 120 12.06 12.49 -7.47
N SER A 121 12.62 11.29 -7.32
CA SER A 121 13.66 11.02 -6.32
C SER A 121 15.10 11.24 -6.80
N SER A 122 15.29 11.84 -7.99
CA SER A 122 16.61 12.11 -8.59
C SER A 122 17.00 13.58 -8.73
N GLU A 123 16.27 14.51 -8.10
CA GLU A 123 16.69 15.91 -8.01
C GLU A 123 16.61 16.40 -6.57
N GLU A 124 17.58 16.00 -5.74
CA GLU A 124 18.05 16.79 -4.60
C GLU A 124 19.47 16.28 -4.24
N GLU A 125 20.43 17.21 -4.25
CA GLU A 125 21.89 17.05 -4.16
C GLU A 125 22.41 16.29 -2.91
#